data_AF-A0A2H1A595-F1
#
_entry.id   AF-A0A2H1A595-F1
#
_cell.length_a   1.000
_cell.length_b   1.000
_cell.length_c   1.000
_cell.angle_alpha   90.00
_cell.angle_beta   90.00
_cell.angle_gamma   90.00
#
_symmetry.space_group_name_H-M   'P 1'
#
loop_
_entity.id
_entity.type
_entity.pdbx_description
1 polymer ?
#
loop_
_entity_poly.entity_id
_entity_poly.type
_entity_poly.pdbx_seq_one_letter_code
_entity_poly.pdbx_strand_id
1 'polypeptide(L)'
;MLNDMRNGLVTAESEREFLRLSRPLSCPAGIVPAELYATRSEVDRANNLQLARLEGETYLYEAIDSGTLSSTVKSAILSNFLAPPRLHLKKGAQVMCLKNFEDGLVNGSIGKVIEFVDRDVYMGREMMEQHPDLDYQEYKAKLLKKKIEVSSSSPVKGEEQNYVKKESMLDNVFDFFYDDNYDVEDKPTEESKERLDPFEENRRRKIRLLERLEKSSRKAKYPLVRFTNPDNVTTRDVLMEPERWEHVNENDEVLVSRLQLPLMLAWALSIHKSQGLTLSHVKVNLGRIFEYGQAYVALSRAVSRDSLQVVNFRSERIRSNRIVEDFYKTLMTVNEHRNRG
;
A
#
# COMPACT_ATOMS: atom_id res chain seq x y z
N MET A 1 16.76 -27.06 -0.91
CA MET A 1 17.01 -25.83 -1.71
C MET A 1 17.20 -24.58 -0.83
N LEU A 2 16.15 -23.90 -0.36
CA LEU A 2 16.31 -22.62 0.37
C LEU A 2 17.02 -22.78 1.72
N ASN A 3 16.74 -23.86 2.46
CA ASN A 3 17.44 -24.13 3.72
C ASN A 3 18.93 -24.44 3.52
N ASP A 4 19.27 -25.20 2.47
CA ASP A 4 20.67 -25.48 2.14
C ASP A 4 21.39 -24.17 1.78
N MET A 5 20.73 -23.35 0.96
CA MET A 5 21.22 -22.03 0.54
C MET A 5 21.41 -21.07 1.72
N ARG A 6 20.55 -21.15 2.75
CA ARG A 6 20.69 -20.38 4.00
C ARG A 6 22.02 -20.69 4.70
N ASN A 7 22.46 -21.94 4.62
CA ASN A 7 23.73 -22.42 5.16
C ASN A 7 24.90 -22.31 4.15
N GLY A 8 24.72 -21.56 3.05
CA GLY A 8 25.74 -21.39 2.02
C GLY A 8 26.00 -22.65 1.17
N LEU A 9 25.17 -23.69 1.30
CA LEU A 9 25.29 -24.94 0.57
C LEU A 9 24.38 -24.91 -0.66
N VAL A 10 24.95 -25.17 -1.84
CA VAL A 10 24.19 -25.34 -3.08
C VAL A 10 24.56 -26.71 -3.65
N THR A 11 23.64 -27.67 -3.52
CA THR A 11 23.81 -28.98 -4.16
C THR A 11 23.65 -28.86 -5.67
N ALA A 12 24.26 -29.77 -6.43
CA ALA A 12 24.13 -29.80 -7.90
C ALA A 12 22.66 -29.91 -8.35
N GLU A 13 21.81 -30.59 -7.57
CA GLU A 13 20.37 -30.64 -7.81
C GLU A 13 19.69 -29.28 -7.60
N SER A 14 20.02 -28.59 -6.50
CA SER A 14 19.48 -27.24 -6.22
C SER A 14 19.90 -26.24 -7.28
N GLU A 15 21.15 -26.31 -7.75
CA GLU A 15 21.66 -25.47 -8.83
C GLU A 15 20.88 -25.70 -10.13
N ARG A 16 20.67 -26.96 -10.54
CA ARG A 16 19.85 -27.28 -11.73
C ARG A 16 18.43 -26.73 -11.62
N GLU A 17 17.80 -26.87 -10.45
CA GLU A 17 16.44 -26.37 -10.24
C GLU A 17 16.40 -24.83 -10.26
N PHE A 18 17.36 -24.12 -9.65
CA PHE A 18 17.44 -22.66 -9.76
C PHE A 18 17.66 -22.18 -11.19
N LEU A 19 18.48 -22.89 -11.98
CA LEU A 19 18.68 -22.58 -13.40
C LEU A 19 17.39 -22.79 -14.21
N ARG A 20 16.58 -23.80 -13.87
CA ARG A 20 15.26 -24.03 -14.48
C ARG A 20 14.27 -22.89 -14.18
N LEU A 21 14.40 -22.21 -13.04
CA LEU A 21 13.60 -21.03 -12.70
C LEU A 21 13.97 -19.77 -13.49
N SER A 22 14.90 -19.82 -14.45
CA SER A 22 15.16 -18.70 -15.35
C SER A 22 14.02 -18.40 -16.34
N ARG A 23 13.06 -19.34 -16.46
CA ARG A 23 11.86 -19.21 -17.28
C ARG A 23 11.08 -17.90 -16.99
N PRO A 24 10.46 -17.28 -18.01
CA PRO A 24 9.54 -16.16 -17.79
C PRO A 24 8.35 -16.55 -16.90
N LEU A 25 7.85 -15.60 -16.10
CA LEU A 25 6.66 -15.79 -15.28
C LEU A 25 5.38 -15.45 -16.06
N SER A 26 4.35 -16.27 -15.86
CA SER A 26 2.98 -15.91 -16.21
C SER A 26 2.38 -15.16 -15.02
N CYS A 27 2.07 -13.88 -15.17
CA CYS A 27 1.44 -13.06 -14.15
C CYS A 27 -0.03 -12.78 -14.50
N PRO A 28 -0.89 -12.51 -13.51
CA PRO A 28 -2.25 -12.02 -13.76
C PRO A 28 -2.27 -10.79 -14.67
N ALA A 29 -3.34 -10.64 -15.46
CA ALA A 29 -3.41 -9.67 -16.54
C ALA A 29 -3.07 -8.24 -16.06
N GLY A 30 -2.03 -7.65 -16.67
CA GLY A 30 -1.63 -6.26 -16.42
C GLY A 30 -0.70 -6.03 -15.23
N ILE A 31 -0.33 -7.08 -14.49
CA ILE A 31 0.71 -7.05 -13.44
C ILE A 31 1.99 -7.66 -13.99
N VAL A 32 3.11 -7.00 -13.73
CA VAL A 32 4.46 -7.47 -14.06
C VAL A 32 5.11 -7.96 -12.76
N PRO A 33 5.90 -9.06 -12.78
CA PRO A 33 6.52 -9.54 -11.55
C PRO A 33 7.44 -8.46 -10.96
N ALA A 34 7.40 -8.31 -9.64
CA ALA A 34 8.26 -7.35 -8.96
C ALA A 34 9.73 -7.78 -9.10
N GLU A 35 10.60 -6.86 -9.52
CA GLU A 35 12.02 -7.11 -9.67
C GLU A 35 12.79 -6.77 -8.38
N LEU A 36 13.55 -7.72 -7.84
CA LEU A 36 14.38 -7.47 -6.66
C LEU A 36 15.80 -7.05 -7.04
N TYR A 37 16.24 -5.94 -6.47
CA TYR A 37 17.55 -5.33 -6.69
C TYR A 37 18.37 -5.19 -5.42
N ALA A 38 19.69 -5.16 -5.57
CA ALA A 38 20.60 -5.04 -4.43
C ALA A 38 20.65 -3.60 -3.88
N THR A 39 20.59 -2.58 -4.74
CA THR A 39 20.74 -1.17 -4.34
C THR A 39 19.47 -0.35 -4.55
N ARG A 40 19.28 0.71 -3.75
CA ARG A 40 18.16 1.67 -3.90
C ARG A 40 18.19 2.38 -5.25
N SER A 41 19.39 2.74 -5.75
CA SER A 41 19.52 3.44 -7.04
C SER A 41 18.98 2.62 -8.23
N GLU A 42 19.13 1.30 -8.19
CA GLU A 42 18.62 0.41 -9.24
C GLU A 42 17.09 0.34 -9.20
N VAL A 43 16.54 0.28 -7.99
CA VAL A 43 15.09 0.29 -7.75
C VAL A 43 14.48 1.59 -8.26
N ASP A 44 15.05 2.73 -7.85
CA ASP A 44 14.54 4.05 -8.23
C ASP A 44 14.62 4.23 -9.75
N ARG A 45 15.74 3.83 -10.37
CA ARG A 45 15.89 3.88 -11.83
C ARG A 45 14.86 2.99 -12.54
N ALA A 46 14.67 1.76 -12.07
CA ALA A 46 13.72 0.82 -12.68
C ALA A 46 12.28 1.31 -12.55
N ASN A 47 11.86 1.75 -11.36
CA ASN A 47 10.52 2.29 -11.12
C ASN A 47 10.28 3.59 -11.90
N ASN A 48 11.23 4.52 -11.91
CA ASN A 48 11.08 5.79 -12.65
C ASN A 48 11.03 5.56 -14.16
N LEU A 49 11.80 4.61 -14.70
CA LEU A 49 11.75 4.26 -16.12
C LEU A 49 10.38 3.68 -16.49
N GLN A 50 9.81 2.80 -15.66
CA GLN A 50 8.47 2.25 -15.91
C GLN A 50 7.38 3.31 -15.78
N LEU A 51 7.47 4.18 -14.77
CA LEU A 51 6.53 5.28 -14.61
C LEU A 51 6.61 6.27 -15.80
N ALA A 52 7.81 6.58 -16.29
CA ALA A 52 8.01 7.47 -17.42
C ALA A 52 7.40 6.93 -18.73
N ARG A 53 7.33 5.60 -18.88
CA ARG A 53 6.71 4.93 -20.05
C ARG A 53 5.20 5.02 -20.05
N LEU A 54 4.56 5.30 -18.91
CA LEU A 54 3.12 5.45 -18.85
C LEU A 54 2.71 6.82 -19.42
N GLU A 55 1.67 6.79 -20.25
CA GLU A 55 1.02 7.98 -20.75
C GLU A 55 0.18 8.67 -19.67
N GLY A 56 -0.17 9.94 -19.89
CA GLY A 56 -1.01 10.72 -19.00
C GLY A 56 -0.26 11.54 -17.94
N GLU A 57 -1.06 12.25 -17.14
CA GLU A 57 -0.63 13.19 -16.12
C GLU A 57 0.02 12.46 -14.92
N THR A 58 1.06 13.08 -14.36
CA THR A 58 1.72 12.59 -13.14
C THR A 58 1.13 13.27 -11.92
N TYR A 59 0.64 12.48 -10.98
CA TYR A 59 0.15 12.94 -9.69
C TYR A 59 1.28 12.81 -8.65
N LEU A 60 1.62 13.90 -7.99
CA LEU A 60 2.62 13.94 -6.92
C LEU A 60 1.92 14.06 -5.57
N TYR A 61 2.22 13.13 -4.67
CA TYR A 61 1.80 13.15 -3.27
C TYR A 61 3.01 13.36 -2.38
N GLU A 62 3.08 14.53 -1.73
CA GLU A 62 4.12 14.87 -0.77
C GLU A 62 3.67 14.51 0.64
N ALA A 63 4.55 13.84 1.39
CA ALA A 63 4.26 13.42 2.75
C ALA A 63 4.27 14.61 3.70
N ILE A 64 3.41 14.58 4.73
CA ILE A 64 3.49 15.51 5.85
C ILE A 64 4.21 14.83 7.01
N ASP A 65 5.39 15.33 7.34
CA ASP A 65 6.24 14.80 8.41
C ASP A 65 6.22 15.71 9.65
N SER A 66 5.74 15.21 10.78
CA SER A 66 5.75 15.93 12.07
C SER A 66 6.61 15.21 13.11
N GLY A 67 6.83 15.84 14.27
CA GLY A 67 7.60 15.25 15.37
C GLY A 67 8.32 16.27 16.22
N THR A 68 8.71 15.85 17.43
CA THR A 68 9.38 16.68 18.45
C THR A 68 10.91 16.53 18.45
N LEU A 69 11.43 15.51 17.75
CA LEU A 69 12.86 15.24 17.66
C LEU A 69 13.62 16.25 16.79
N SER A 70 14.93 16.36 17.04
CA SER A 70 15.84 17.14 16.20
C SER A 70 15.84 16.66 14.74
N SER A 71 16.11 17.58 13.81
CA SER A 71 16.02 17.33 12.36
C SER A 71 16.83 16.12 11.88
N THR A 72 18.06 15.96 12.38
CA THR A 72 18.95 14.85 11.99
C THR A 72 18.40 13.50 12.43
N VAL A 73 17.93 13.39 13.67
CA VAL A 73 17.37 12.14 14.22
C VAL A 73 16.03 11.83 13.58
N LYS A 74 15.17 12.85 13.43
CA LYS A 74 13.88 12.75 12.72
C LYS A 74 14.08 12.19 11.30
N SER A 75 15.03 12.73 10.54
CA SER A 75 15.31 12.25 9.17
C SER A 75 15.79 10.80 9.14
N ALA A 76 16.60 10.38 10.11
CA ALA A 76 17.08 9.00 10.20
C ALA A 76 15.91 8.02 10.44
N ILE A 77 15.03 8.35 11.39
CA ILE A 77 13.84 7.52 11.71
C ILE A 77 12.87 7.48 10.52
N LEU A 78 12.56 8.64 9.93
CA LEU A 78 11.66 8.73 8.76
C LEU A 78 12.19 7.97 7.54
N SER A 79 13.51 7.79 7.42
CA SER A 79 14.11 7.01 6.33
C SER A 79 13.83 5.51 6.43
N ASN A 80 13.43 5.04 7.62
CA ASN A 80 13.05 3.65 7.87
C ASN A 80 11.57 3.39 7.57
N PHE A 81 10.74 4.43 7.46
CA PHE A 81 9.35 4.26 7.07
C PHE A 81 9.26 3.75 5.64
N LEU A 82 8.35 2.79 5.41
CA LEU A 82 8.12 2.23 4.08
C LEU A 82 7.52 3.28 3.13
N ALA A 83 6.61 4.11 3.65
CA ALA A 83 5.95 5.16 2.89
C ALA A 83 6.96 6.23 2.45
N PRO A 84 7.10 6.48 1.13
CA PRO A 84 8.08 7.42 0.62
C PRO A 84 7.69 8.88 0.93
N PRO A 85 8.66 9.78 1.10
CA PRO A 85 8.38 11.20 1.32
C PRO A 85 7.71 11.88 0.12
N ARG A 86 7.97 11.37 -1.09
CA ARG A 86 7.38 11.85 -2.35
C ARG A 86 6.97 10.64 -3.17
N LEU A 87 5.69 10.56 -3.53
CA LEU A 87 5.14 9.47 -4.32
C LEU A 87 4.59 10.04 -5.63
N HIS A 88 5.21 9.64 -6.75
CA HIS A 88 4.72 9.96 -8.09
C HIS A 88 3.91 8.79 -8.63
N LEU A 89 2.69 9.05 -9.09
CA LEU A 89 1.80 8.06 -9.66
C LEU A 89 1.27 8.52 -11.01
N LYS A 90 0.91 7.53 -11.84
CA LYS A 90 0.20 7.71 -13.11
C LYS A 90 -0.87 6.63 -13.24
N LYS A 91 -1.86 6.87 -14.10
CA LYS A 91 -2.80 5.83 -14.51
C LYS A 91 -2.02 4.66 -15.09
N GLY A 92 -2.32 3.45 -14.63
CA GLY A 92 -1.61 2.22 -14.98
C GLY A 92 -0.36 1.93 -14.16
N ALA A 93 0.01 2.76 -13.19
CA ALA A 93 1.16 2.50 -12.33
C ALA A 93 0.94 1.25 -11.47
N GLN A 94 1.97 0.39 -11.38
CA GLN A 94 1.95 -0.76 -10.48
C GLN A 94 2.41 -0.33 -9.10
N VAL A 95 1.58 -0.58 -8.10
CA VAL A 95 1.80 -0.17 -6.71
C VAL A 95 1.67 -1.36 -5.77
N MET A 96 2.25 -1.22 -4.59
CA MET A 96 2.15 -2.18 -3.50
C MET A 96 1.57 -1.49 -2.27
N CYS A 97 0.61 -2.16 -1.63
CA CYS A 97 0.04 -1.74 -0.37
C CYS A 97 1.06 -1.90 0.78
N LEU A 98 1.15 -0.88 1.64
CA LEU A 98 2.11 -0.80 2.74
C LEU A 98 1.49 -1.01 4.12
N LYS A 99 0.16 -1.13 4.20
CA LYS A 99 -0.59 -1.37 5.43
C LYS A 99 -1.53 -2.55 5.28
N ASN A 100 -1.91 -3.10 6.43
CA ASN A 100 -2.98 -4.06 6.52
C ASN A 100 -4.28 -3.30 6.75
N PHE A 101 -5.27 -3.56 5.92
CA PHE A 101 -6.64 -3.10 6.08
C PHE A 101 -7.54 -4.29 6.39
N GLU A 102 -8.72 -3.98 6.89
CA GLU A 102 -9.81 -4.95 6.98
C GLU A 102 -10.16 -5.46 5.57
N ASP A 103 -10.78 -6.65 5.48
CA ASP A 103 -11.14 -7.30 4.20
C ASP A 103 -9.99 -7.92 3.39
N GLY A 104 -8.82 -8.13 3.99
CA GLY A 104 -7.74 -8.92 3.38
C GLY A 104 -6.86 -8.16 2.40
N LEU A 105 -6.85 -6.81 2.44
CA LEU A 105 -5.79 -6.01 1.80
C LEU A 105 -4.63 -5.93 2.77
N VAL A 106 -3.51 -6.54 2.42
CA VAL A 106 -2.38 -6.69 3.33
C VAL A 106 -1.15 -5.98 2.80
N ASN A 107 -0.21 -5.73 3.68
CA ASN A 107 1.11 -5.27 3.29
C ASN A 107 1.73 -6.27 2.31
N GLY A 108 2.16 -5.79 1.15
CA GLY A 108 2.66 -6.61 0.05
C GLY A 108 1.62 -6.89 -1.06
N SER A 109 0.33 -6.59 -0.85
CA SER A 109 -0.67 -6.71 -1.92
C SER A 109 -0.32 -5.79 -3.09
N ILE A 110 -0.24 -6.37 -4.29
CA ILE A 110 0.09 -5.65 -5.52
C ILE A 110 -1.19 -5.24 -6.25
N GLY A 111 -1.21 -4.02 -6.76
CA GLY A 111 -2.31 -3.48 -7.53
C GLY A 111 -1.85 -2.54 -8.64
N LYS A 112 -2.82 -2.11 -9.45
CA LYS A 112 -2.63 -1.16 -10.55
C LYS A 112 -3.52 0.05 -10.36
N VAL A 113 -2.96 1.24 -10.48
CA VAL A 113 -3.72 2.50 -10.44
C VAL A 113 -4.64 2.53 -11.67
N ILE A 114 -5.95 2.57 -11.44
CA ILE A 114 -6.97 2.62 -12.48
C ILE A 114 -7.27 4.06 -12.87
N GLU A 115 -7.39 4.95 -11.88
CA GLU A 115 -7.71 6.36 -12.09
C GLU A 115 -7.38 7.17 -10.83
N PHE A 116 -7.52 8.49 -10.93
CA PHE A 116 -7.46 9.40 -9.79
C PHE A 116 -8.84 10.05 -9.64
N VAL A 117 -9.49 9.82 -8.51
CA VAL A 117 -10.88 10.22 -8.28
C VAL A 117 -10.96 11.06 -7.03
N ASP A 118 -11.84 12.06 -7.05
CA ASP A 118 -12.21 12.79 -5.85
C ASP A 118 -12.93 11.85 -4.87
N ARG A 119 -12.58 11.96 -3.58
CA ARG A 119 -13.15 11.11 -2.52
C ARG A 119 -14.67 11.22 -2.44
N ASP A 120 -15.21 12.43 -2.43
CA ASP A 120 -16.65 12.64 -2.27
C ASP A 120 -17.39 12.14 -3.52
N VAL A 121 -16.81 12.31 -4.70
CA VAL A 121 -17.37 11.77 -5.95
C VAL A 121 -17.40 10.23 -5.90
N TYR A 122 -16.30 9.59 -5.48
CA TYR A 122 -16.23 8.13 -5.36
C TYR A 122 -17.23 7.60 -4.33
N MET A 123 -17.23 8.16 -3.11
CA MET A 123 -18.13 7.76 -2.03
C MET A 123 -19.60 7.99 -2.39
N GLY A 124 -19.89 9.03 -3.17
CA GLY A 124 -21.22 9.28 -3.68
C GLY A 124 -21.68 8.21 -4.67
N ARG A 125 -20.81 7.82 -5.62
CA ARG A 125 -21.12 6.73 -6.57
C ARG A 125 -21.37 5.40 -5.83
N GLU A 126 -20.50 5.02 -4.90
CA GLU A 126 -20.68 3.84 -4.06
C GLU A 126 -21.99 3.86 -3.27
N MET A 127 -22.32 4.99 -2.66
CA MET A 127 -23.56 5.14 -1.89
C MET A 127 -24.81 5.07 -2.77
N MET A 128 -24.74 5.55 -4.01
CA MET A 128 -25.83 5.40 -4.98
C MET A 128 -26.05 3.95 -5.39
N GLU A 129 -25.00 3.16 -5.54
CA GLU A 129 -25.08 1.75 -5.90
C GLU A 129 -25.60 0.89 -4.74
N GLN A 130 -25.13 1.15 -3.52
CA GLN A 130 -25.52 0.39 -2.33
C GLN A 130 -26.92 0.76 -1.80
N HIS A 131 -27.32 2.03 -1.97
CA HIS A 131 -28.59 2.55 -1.48
C HIS A 131 -29.33 3.36 -2.57
N PRO A 132 -29.83 2.68 -3.62
CA PRO A 132 -30.47 3.35 -4.75
C PRO A 132 -31.70 4.17 -4.33
N ASP A 133 -32.46 3.67 -3.35
CA ASP A 133 -33.71 4.27 -2.87
C ASP A 133 -33.53 5.47 -1.93
N LEU A 134 -32.29 5.77 -1.51
CA LEU A 134 -32.02 6.85 -0.55
C LEU A 134 -32.53 8.20 -1.10
N ASP A 135 -33.25 9.01 -0.32
CA ASP A 135 -33.69 10.32 -0.79
C ASP A 135 -32.50 11.27 -1.03
N TYR A 136 -32.62 12.20 -1.98
CA TYR A 136 -31.57 13.15 -2.34
C TYR A 136 -31.09 13.99 -1.15
N GLN A 137 -31.99 14.44 -0.27
CA GLN A 137 -31.59 15.27 0.88
C GLN A 137 -30.80 14.45 1.89
N GLU A 138 -31.23 13.22 2.15
CA GLU A 138 -30.52 12.30 3.04
C GLU A 138 -29.17 11.88 2.44
N TYR A 139 -29.12 11.60 1.13
CA TYR A 139 -27.90 11.32 0.37
C TYR A 139 -26.90 12.48 0.46
N LYS A 140 -27.33 13.70 0.17
CA LYS A 140 -26.51 14.91 0.25
C LYS A 140 -26.00 15.11 1.68
N ALA A 141 -26.87 14.96 2.67
CA ALA A 141 -26.50 15.08 4.08
C ALA A 141 -25.48 14.02 4.50
N LYS A 142 -25.67 12.74 4.14
CA LYS A 142 -24.72 11.66 4.47
C LYS A 142 -23.38 11.82 3.76
N LEU A 143 -23.39 12.20 2.49
CA LEU A 143 -22.16 12.44 1.73
C LEU A 143 -21.33 13.56 2.35
N LEU A 144 -21.99 14.63 2.82
CA LEU A 144 -21.34 15.77 3.45
C LEU A 144 -21.06 15.56 4.96
N LYS A 145 -21.85 14.74 5.67
CA LYS A 145 -21.66 14.40 7.10
C LYS A 145 -20.61 13.33 7.34
N LYS A 146 -20.33 12.43 6.38
CA LYS A 146 -19.24 11.44 6.49
C LYS A 146 -17.84 12.11 6.57
N LYS A 147 -17.80 13.45 6.55
CA LYS A 147 -16.70 14.29 7.05
C LYS A 147 -16.41 14.13 8.56
N ILE A 148 -17.35 13.62 9.38
CA ILE A 148 -17.24 13.63 10.86
C ILE A 148 -17.23 12.22 11.50
N GLU A 149 -17.71 11.16 10.84
CA GLU A 149 -17.93 9.83 11.46
C GLU A 149 -16.91 8.74 11.08
N VAL A 150 -15.64 9.06 10.83
CA VAL A 150 -14.58 8.03 10.72
C VAL A 150 -13.93 7.70 12.09
N SER A 151 -14.40 8.31 13.18
CA SER A 151 -14.05 7.90 14.55
C SER A 151 -15.29 7.73 15.43
N SER A 152 -15.81 6.51 15.54
CA SER A 152 -16.40 5.99 16.79
C SER A 152 -16.95 4.56 16.64
N SER A 153 -16.07 3.57 16.46
CA SER A 153 -16.39 2.24 16.98
C SER A 153 -16.13 2.25 18.50
N SER A 154 -17.17 2.51 19.28
CA SER A 154 -17.13 2.41 20.75
C SER A 154 -17.03 0.95 21.19
N PRO A 155 -16.15 0.56 22.13
CA PRO A 155 -16.40 -0.59 22.98
C PRO A 155 -17.34 -0.20 24.13
N VAL A 156 -18.03 -1.23 24.60
CA VAL A 156 -19.08 -1.24 25.61
C VAL A 156 -18.64 -0.63 26.95
N LYS A 157 -19.59 0.05 27.61
CA LYS A 157 -19.48 0.75 28.90
C LYS A 157 -18.91 -0.12 30.02
N GLY A 158 -17.94 0.43 30.76
CA GLY A 158 -17.47 -0.10 32.05
C GLY A 158 -16.39 0.77 32.67
N GLU A 159 -16.82 1.63 33.60
CA GLU A 159 -16.04 2.27 34.69
C GLU A 159 -15.09 3.44 34.37
N GLU A 160 -15.25 4.47 35.20
CA GLU A 160 -14.73 5.83 35.11
C GLU A 160 -13.23 5.89 35.43
N GLN A 161 -12.41 6.35 34.47
CA GLN A 161 -11.13 7.00 34.76
C GLN A 161 -10.95 8.20 33.83
N ASN A 162 -10.60 9.35 34.42
CA ASN A 162 -10.35 10.63 33.75
C ASN A 162 -9.27 10.49 32.66
N TYR A 163 -9.69 10.26 31.42
CA TYR A 163 -8.87 10.50 30.24
C TYR A 163 -9.16 11.92 29.74
N VAL A 164 -8.17 12.79 29.82
CA VAL A 164 -8.12 14.02 29.02
C VAL A 164 -8.31 13.58 27.57
N LYS A 165 -9.41 13.99 26.93
CA LYS A 165 -9.64 13.82 25.50
C LYS A 165 -8.43 14.42 24.75
N LYS A 166 -7.50 13.57 24.32
CA LYS A 166 -6.55 13.92 23.27
C LYS A 166 -7.38 14.05 22.00
N GLU A 167 -7.78 15.28 21.65
CA GLU A 167 -8.19 15.59 20.28
C GLU A 167 -7.14 14.99 19.35
N SER A 168 -7.57 14.11 18.44
CA SER A 168 -6.62 13.44 17.58
C SER A 168 -6.06 14.49 16.61
N MET A 169 -4.74 14.62 16.52
CA MET A 169 -4.12 15.42 15.47
C MET A 169 -4.45 14.91 14.05
N LEU A 170 -5.18 13.80 13.90
CA LEU A 170 -5.73 13.36 12.62
C LEU A 170 -6.92 14.24 12.21
N ASP A 171 -7.79 14.63 13.16
CA ASP A 171 -8.97 15.46 12.88
C ASP A 171 -8.54 16.84 12.35
N ASN A 172 -7.55 17.46 13.00
CA ASN A 172 -7.02 18.77 12.61
C ASN A 172 -6.17 18.72 11.31
N VAL A 173 -5.56 17.58 10.98
CA VAL A 173 -4.77 17.43 9.75
C VAL A 173 -5.67 17.12 8.55
N PHE A 174 -6.75 16.37 8.75
CA PHE A 174 -7.78 16.22 7.73
C PHE A 174 -8.45 17.57 7.42
N ASP A 175 -8.80 18.37 8.44
CA ASP A 175 -9.26 19.76 8.24
C ASP A 175 -8.28 20.62 7.44
N PHE A 176 -6.96 20.42 7.60
CA PHE A 176 -5.94 21.15 6.83
C PHE A 176 -5.92 20.82 5.33
N PHE A 177 -6.36 19.62 4.93
CA PHE A 177 -6.48 19.24 3.51
C PHE A 177 -7.86 19.55 2.90
N TYR A 178 -8.86 19.87 3.72
CA TYR A 178 -10.22 20.08 3.29
C TYR A 178 -10.57 21.58 3.36
N ASP A 179 -10.32 22.30 2.26
CA ASP A 179 -10.84 23.67 2.09
C ASP A 179 -12.38 23.64 2.11
N ASP A 180 -12.97 24.42 3.02
CA ASP A 180 -14.38 24.36 3.43
C ASP A 180 -15.35 25.13 2.52
N ASN A 181 -14.88 25.65 1.39
CA ASN A 181 -15.67 26.54 0.56
C ASN A 181 -16.45 25.81 -0.55
N TYR A 182 -17.52 25.12 -0.16
CA TYR A 182 -18.54 24.66 -1.09
C TYR A 182 -19.66 25.71 -1.25
N ASP A 183 -19.58 26.56 -2.27
CA ASP A 183 -20.73 27.36 -2.72
C ASP A 183 -21.71 26.47 -3.51
N VAL A 184 -22.69 25.88 -2.82
CA VAL A 184 -23.74 25.04 -3.40
C VAL A 184 -25.06 25.80 -3.46
N GLU A 185 -25.14 26.86 -4.26
CA GLU A 185 -26.45 27.40 -4.66
C GLU A 185 -27.11 26.45 -5.68
N ASP A 186 -28.24 25.86 -5.29
CA ASP A 186 -29.04 24.97 -6.14
C ASP A 186 -29.92 25.82 -7.05
N LYS A 187 -29.39 26.30 -8.18
CA LYS A 187 -30.21 26.99 -9.19
C LYS A 187 -30.96 25.97 -10.05
N PRO A 188 -32.30 26.00 -10.08
CA PRO A 188 -33.06 25.10 -10.93
C PRO A 188 -32.77 25.41 -12.40
N THR A 189 -32.21 24.45 -13.13
CA THR A 189 -32.09 24.52 -14.60
C THR A 189 -33.45 24.25 -15.23
N GLU A 190 -33.95 25.20 -16.01
CA GLU A 190 -35.14 25.03 -16.85
C GLU A 190 -34.86 24.05 -18.00
N GLU A 191 -35.20 22.76 -17.82
CA GLU A 191 -35.26 21.83 -18.95
C GLU A 191 -36.50 20.91 -18.85
N SER A 192 -37.33 21.00 -19.91
CA SER A 192 -38.39 20.10 -20.38
C SER A 192 -39.23 19.33 -19.34
N LYS A 193 -40.51 19.74 -19.23
CA LYS A 193 -41.59 19.11 -18.46
C LYS A 193 -42.02 17.72 -18.99
N GLU A 194 -41.12 16.75 -19.02
CA GLU A 194 -41.53 15.35 -18.97
C GLU A 194 -41.70 14.96 -17.50
N ARG A 195 -42.87 14.44 -17.14
CA ARG A 195 -43.14 13.94 -15.77
C ARG A 195 -42.32 12.65 -15.58
N LEU A 196 -41.05 12.80 -15.24
CA LEU A 196 -40.19 11.72 -14.82
C LEU A 196 -40.75 11.07 -13.55
N ASP A 197 -40.59 9.76 -13.45
CA ASP A 197 -40.87 8.98 -12.24
C ASP A 197 -40.06 9.56 -11.05
N PRO A 198 -40.65 9.69 -9.83
CA PRO A 198 -39.94 10.26 -8.68
C PRO A 198 -38.60 9.59 -8.37
N PHE A 199 -38.46 8.30 -8.66
CA PHE A 199 -37.19 7.58 -8.49
C PHE A 199 -36.12 8.05 -9.47
N GLU A 200 -36.46 8.23 -10.75
CA GLU A 200 -35.52 8.70 -11.76
C GLU A 200 -35.13 10.17 -11.54
N GLU A 201 -36.07 11.01 -11.10
CA GLU A 201 -35.77 12.40 -10.73
C GLU A 201 -34.83 12.47 -9.50
N ASN A 202 -35.04 11.62 -8.49
CA ASN A 202 -34.13 11.49 -7.35
C ASN A 202 -32.72 11.09 -7.80
N ARG A 203 -32.61 10.05 -8.63
CA ARG A 203 -31.34 9.59 -9.21
C ARG A 203 -30.65 10.69 -10.00
N ARG A 204 -31.38 11.43 -10.84
CA ARG A 204 -30.85 12.55 -11.66
C ARG A 204 -30.33 13.70 -10.78
N ARG A 205 -30.95 13.97 -9.64
CA ARG A 205 -30.46 14.97 -8.67
C ARG A 205 -29.14 14.54 -8.02
N LYS A 206 -29.02 13.26 -7.64
CA LYS A 206 -27.76 12.71 -7.10
C LYS A 206 -26.62 12.78 -8.12
N ILE A 207 -26.87 12.41 -9.39
CA ILE A 207 -25.89 12.50 -10.48
C ILE A 207 -25.44 13.96 -10.70
N ARG A 208 -26.39 14.90 -10.79
CA ARG A 208 -26.08 16.34 -10.93
C ARG A 208 -25.27 16.88 -9.74
N LEU A 209 -25.48 16.38 -8.53
CA LEU A 209 -24.64 16.75 -7.38
C LEU A 209 -23.21 16.22 -7.57
N LEU A 210 -23.03 14.96 -7.98
CA LEU A 210 -21.70 14.40 -8.21
C LEU A 210 -20.94 15.10 -9.34
N GLU A 211 -21.60 15.41 -10.45
CA GLU A 211 -20.99 16.18 -11.54
C GLU A 211 -20.57 17.58 -11.10
N ARG A 212 -21.37 18.22 -10.24
CA ARG A 212 -21.01 19.51 -9.63
C ARG A 212 -19.80 19.38 -8.73
N LEU A 213 -19.78 18.36 -7.86
CA LEU A 213 -18.64 18.08 -6.98
C LEU A 213 -17.37 17.82 -7.81
N GLU A 214 -17.47 17.06 -8.90
CA GLU A 214 -16.35 16.78 -9.80
C GLU A 214 -15.82 18.04 -10.50
N LYS A 215 -16.71 18.93 -10.95
CA LYS A 215 -16.35 20.21 -11.58
C LYS A 215 -15.83 21.25 -10.60
N SER A 216 -16.36 21.29 -9.38
CA SER A 216 -15.95 22.23 -8.34
C SER A 216 -14.75 21.73 -7.53
N SER A 217 -14.40 20.44 -7.66
CA SER A 217 -13.29 19.83 -6.93
C SER A 217 -11.97 20.51 -7.28
N ARG A 218 -11.55 21.41 -6.39
CA ARG A 218 -10.15 21.76 -6.16
C ARG A 218 -9.45 20.75 -5.25
N LYS A 219 -10.15 19.69 -4.86
CA LYS A 219 -9.67 18.74 -3.85
C LYS A 219 -8.61 17.82 -4.42
N ALA A 220 -7.79 17.29 -3.53
CA ALA A 220 -6.85 16.24 -3.88
C ALA A 220 -7.60 15.02 -4.42
N LYS A 221 -7.30 14.64 -5.67
CA LYS A 221 -7.72 13.36 -6.21
C LYS A 221 -6.87 12.25 -5.59
N TYR A 222 -7.47 11.11 -5.30
CA TYR A 222 -6.80 9.96 -4.72
C TYR A 222 -6.75 8.80 -5.72
N PRO A 223 -5.71 7.95 -5.67
CA PRO A 223 -5.61 6.84 -6.62
C PRO A 223 -6.64 5.76 -6.28
N LEU A 224 -7.48 5.44 -7.25
CA LEU A 224 -8.29 4.22 -7.26
C LEU A 224 -7.42 3.08 -7.75
N VAL A 225 -7.15 2.09 -6.89
CA VAL A 225 -6.22 1.01 -7.17
C VAL A 225 -6.96 -0.32 -7.25
N ARG A 226 -6.76 -1.03 -8.36
CA ARG A 226 -7.22 -2.40 -8.53
C ARG A 226 -6.19 -3.37 -7.96
N PHE A 227 -6.49 -3.96 -6.81
CA PHE A 227 -5.68 -5.02 -6.21
C PHE A 227 -6.11 -6.38 -6.69
N THR A 228 -5.14 -7.28 -6.82
CA THR A 228 -5.41 -8.71 -7.03
C THR A 228 -5.59 -9.40 -5.67
N ASN A 229 -6.64 -10.18 -5.54
CA ASN A 229 -6.93 -10.92 -4.32
C ASN A 229 -6.00 -12.14 -4.16
N PRO A 230 -5.95 -12.78 -2.97
CA PRO A 230 -5.06 -13.91 -2.72
C PRO A 230 -5.25 -15.12 -3.66
N ASP A 231 -6.43 -15.25 -4.27
CA ASP A 231 -6.73 -16.28 -5.27
C ASP A 231 -6.00 -16.06 -6.61
N ASN A 232 -5.38 -14.89 -6.82
CA ASN A 232 -4.75 -14.45 -8.06
C ASN A 232 -5.70 -14.40 -9.29
N VAL A 233 -7.00 -14.43 -9.06
CA VAL A 233 -8.04 -14.44 -10.11
C VAL A 233 -8.97 -13.25 -9.95
N THR A 234 -9.49 -13.04 -8.74
CA THR A 234 -10.41 -11.95 -8.48
C THR A 234 -9.65 -10.66 -8.17
N THR A 235 -10.29 -9.53 -8.48
CA THR A 235 -9.75 -8.20 -8.21
C THR A 235 -10.73 -7.38 -7.44
N ARG A 236 -10.24 -6.41 -6.68
CA ARG A 236 -11.05 -5.38 -6.04
C ARG A 236 -10.47 -4.01 -6.30
N ASP A 237 -11.33 -3.02 -6.41
CA ASP A 237 -10.95 -1.63 -6.56
C ASP A 237 -11.07 -0.94 -5.20
N VAL A 238 -10.02 -0.23 -4.79
CA VAL A 238 -9.94 0.44 -3.49
C VAL A 238 -9.43 1.86 -3.70
N LEU A 239 -10.19 2.85 -3.22
CA LEU A 239 -9.73 4.23 -3.18
C LEU A 239 -8.72 4.38 -2.04
N MET A 240 -7.49 4.77 -2.38
CA MET A 240 -6.40 4.81 -1.39
C MET A 240 -6.30 6.20 -0.77
N GLU A 241 -6.61 6.29 0.52
CA GLU A 241 -6.50 7.53 1.32
C GLU A 241 -5.16 7.60 2.08
N PRO A 242 -4.72 8.81 2.50
CA PRO A 242 -3.50 8.97 3.29
C PRO A 242 -3.62 8.31 4.66
N GLU A 243 -2.54 7.69 5.08
CA GLU A 243 -2.41 6.95 6.32
C GLU A 243 -1.29 7.54 7.18
N ARG A 244 -1.41 7.39 8.51
CA ARG A 244 -0.37 7.86 9.44
C ARG A 244 0.55 6.72 9.87
N TRP A 245 1.85 6.96 9.84
CA TRP A 245 2.88 6.15 10.50
C TRP A 245 3.47 6.96 11.64
N GLU A 246 3.66 6.31 12.78
CA GLU A 246 4.17 6.95 13.99
C GLU A 246 5.32 6.12 14.56
N HIS A 247 6.30 6.82 15.10
CA HIS A 247 7.32 6.23 15.95
C HIS A 247 7.12 6.79 17.36
N VAL A 248 6.75 5.90 18.28
CA VAL A 248 6.45 6.24 19.68
C VAL A 248 7.61 5.86 20.59
N ASN A 249 7.73 6.53 21.73
CA ASN A 249 8.63 6.13 22.81
C ASN A 249 7.97 5.10 23.73
N GLU A 250 8.68 4.72 24.81
CA GLU A 250 8.20 3.76 25.82
C GLU A 250 6.94 4.22 26.58
N ASN A 251 6.61 5.52 26.51
CA ASN A 251 5.44 6.12 27.15
C ASN A 251 4.28 6.36 26.16
N ASP A 252 4.30 5.73 24.97
CA ASP A 252 3.34 5.93 23.88
C ASP A 252 3.25 7.38 23.35
N GLU A 253 4.30 8.17 23.54
CA GLU A 253 4.37 9.52 22.99
C GLU A 253 4.93 9.49 21.57
N VAL A 254 4.22 10.10 20.63
CA VAL A 254 4.62 10.19 19.23
C VAL A 254 5.83 11.11 19.10
N LEU A 255 7.00 10.52 18.86
CA LEU A 255 8.25 11.26 18.63
C LEU A 255 8.31 11.83 17.21
N VAL A 256 7.85 11.04 16.24
CA VAL A 256 7.88 11.35 14.81
C VAL A 256 6.66 10.72 14.14
N SER A 257 6.06 11.42 13.19
CA SER A 257 5.02 10.84 12.34
C SER A 257 5.16 11.26 10.88
N ARG A 258 4.61 10.43 9.99
CA ARG A 258 4.45 10.68 8.56
C ARG A 258 3.00 10.42 8.17
N LEU A 259 2.39 11.36 7.47
CA LEU A 259 1.14 11.15 6.76
C LEU A 259 1.43 11.02 5.25
N GLN A 260 1.02 9.93 4.64
CA GLN A 260 1.24 9.65 3.21
C GLN A 260 0.28 8.56 2.72
N LEU A 261 0.08 8.43 1.41
CA LEU A 261 -0.57 7.26 0.84
C LEU A 261 0.18 5.96 1.24
N PRO A 262 -0.53 4.89 1.64
CA PRO A 262 0.03 3.59 2.00
C PRO A 262 0.40 2.77 0.76
N LEU A 263 1.08 3.42 -0.18
CA LEU A 263 1.48 2.89 -1.47
C LEU A 263 2.96 3.20 -1.74
N MET A 264 3.58 2.30 -2.48
CA MET A 264 4.84 2.58 -3.18
C MET A 264 4.82 1.95 -4.57
N LEU A 265 5.64 2.46 -5.50
CA LEU A 265 5.84 1.82 -6.80
C LEU A 265 6.43 0.41 -6.61
N ALA A 266 5.93 -0.53 -7.39
CA ALA A 266 6.14 -1.96 -7.16
C ALA A 266 6.57 -2.74 -8.40
N TRP A 267 7.13 -2.08 -9.43
CA TRP A 267 7.85 -2.79 -10.49
C TRP A 267 9.21 -3.29 -10.00
N ALA A 268 9.83 -2.55 -9.10
CA ALA A 268 11.11 -2.89 -8.50
C ALA A 268 11.12 -2.63 -6.99
N LEU A 269 11.76 -3.51 -6.22
CA LEU A 269 12.03 -3.33 -4.79
C LEU A 269 13.47 -3.68 -4.46
N SER A 270 14.00 -3.11 -3.39
CA SER A 270 15.31 -3.54 -2.89
C SER A 270 15.15 -4.82 -2.08
N ILE A 271 16.15 -5.69 -2.12
CA ILE A 271 16.16 -6.94 -1.34
C ILE A 271 15.97 -6.63 0.16
N HIS A 272 16.60 -5.56 0.65
CA HIS A 272 16.42 -5.10 2.03
C HIS A 272 14.96 -4.71 2.35
N LYS A 273 14.30 -3.92 1.49
CA LYS A 273 12.89 -3.54 1.71
C LYS A 273 11.92 -4.70 1.49
N SER A 274 12.33 -5.76 0.79
CA SER A 274 11.53 -6.97 0.64
C SER A 274 11.53 -7.86 1.89
N GLN A 275 12.42 -7.62 2.86
CA GLN A 275 12.48 -8.43 4.08
C GLN A 275 11.17 -8.34 4.86
N GLY A 276 10.65 -9.49 5.29
CA GLY A 276 9.32 -9.61 5.89
C GLY A 276 8.15 -9.62 4.90
N LEU A 277 8.34 -9.21 3.64
CA LEU A 277 7.28 -9.26 2.63
C LEU A 277 7.13 -10.65 2.01
N THR A 278 5.89 -10.99 1.68
CA THR A 278 5.52 -12.17 0.90
C THR A 278 5.09 -11.70 -0.49
N LEU A 279 5.86 -12.04 -1.53
CA LEU A 279 5.62 -11.57 -2.89
C LEU A 279 4.97 -12.67 -3.73
N SER A 280 3.80 -12.38 -4.29
CA SER A 280 3.05 -13.34 -5.10
C SER A 280 3.80 -13.71 -6.36
N HIS A 281 4.35 -12.75 -7.10
CA HIS A 281 5.17 -12.95 -8.30
C HIS A 281 6.43 -12.09 -8.25
N VAL A 282 7.60 -12.72 -8.34
CA VAL A 282 8.87 -12.04 -8.16
C VAL A 282 9.93 -12.53 -9.12
N LYS A 283 10.65 -11.58 -9.71
CA LYS A 283 11.83 -11.80 -10.54
C LYS A 283 13.06 -11.35 -9.76
N VAL A 284 13.99 -12.26 -9.55
CA VAL A 284 15.20 -12.01 -8.76
C VAL A 284 16.42 -12.10 -9.67
N ASN A 285 17.16 -10.99 -9.78
CA ASN A 285 18.44 -10.98 -10.50
C ASN A 285 19.60 -11.08 -9.50
N LEU A 286 20.27 -12.24 -9.49
CA LEU A 286 21.37 -12.52 -8.56
C LEU A 286 22.74 -12.03 -9.08
N GLY A 287 22.78 -11.42 -10.28
CA GLY A 287 24.02 -11.03 -10.96
C GLY A 287 24.80 -9.89 -10.29
N ARG A 288 24.24 -9.18 -9.30
CA ARG A 288 24.88 -8.06 -8.57
C ARG A 288 24.86 -8.21 -7.05
N ILE A 289 24.60 -9.41 -6.55
CA ILE A 289 24.62 -9.67 -5.11
C ILE A 289 26.05 -9.60 -4.57
N PHE A 290 26.20 -8.94 -3.42
CA PHE A 290 27.50 -8.70 -2.78
C PHE A 290 27.53 -9.09 -1.30
N GLU A 291 26.37 -9.14 -0.62
CA GLU A 291 26.30 -9.47 0.81
C GLU A 291 25.97 -10.95 1.08
N TYR A 292 26.47 -11.46 2.21
CA TYR A 292 26.13 -12.78 2.74
C TYR A 292 24.63 -12.88 3.01
N GLY A 293 24.01 -14.00 2.64
CA GLY A 293 22.57 -14.24 2.85
C GLY A 293 21.60 -13.41 2.00
N GLN A 294 22.07 -12.39 1.24
CA GLN A 294 21.20 -11.52 0.44
C GLN A 294 20.43 -12.30 -0.64
N ALA A 295 21.07 -13.29 -1.28
CA ALA A 295 20.42 -14.17 -2.24
C ALA A 295 19.32 -15.03 -1.60
N TYR A 296 19.56 -15.54 -0.38
CA TYR A 296 18.57 -16.28 0.39
C TYR A 296 17.37 -15.40 0.76
N VAL A 297 17.62 -14.16 1.21
CA VAL A 297 16.54 -13.20 1.52
C VAL A 297 15.67 -12.96 0.29
N ALA A 298 16.29 -12.68 -0.87
CA ALA A 298 15.57 -12.40 -2.10
C ALA A 298 14.71 -13.58 -2.59
N LEU A 299 15.26 -14.80 -2.60
CA LEU A 299 14.56 -15.98 -3.10
C LEU A 299 13.47 -16.48 -2.13
N SER A 300 13.67 -16.29 -0.82
CA SER A 300 12.66 -16.62 0.19
C SER A 300 11.45 -15.67 0.20
N ARG A 301 11.41 -14.64 -0.65
CA ARG A 301 10.24 -13.77 -0.79
C ARG A 301 9.12 -14.40 -1.60
N ALA A 302 9.44 -15.34 -2.48
CA ALA A 302 8.46 -15.99 -3.32
C ALA A 302 7.63 -17.01 -2.53
N VAL A 303 6.33 -17.05 -2.80
CA VAL A 303 5.40 -18.04 -2.20
C VAL A 303 5.56 -19.41 -2.85
N SER A 304 5.80 -19.46 -4.16
CA SER A 304 5.93 -20.70 -4.92
C SER A 304 7.05 -20.63 -5.94
N ARG A 305 7.49 -21.79 -6.42
CA ARG A 305 8.45 -21.88 -7.53
C ARG A 305 7.84 -21.41 -8.85
N ASP A 306 6.53 -21.53 -8.99
CA ASP A 306 5.82 -21.14 -10.21
C ASP A 306 5.75 -19.64 -10.40
N SER A 307 5.85 -18.90 -9.31
CA SER A 307 5.83 -17.45 -9.29
C SER A 307 7.19 -16.81 -9.03
N LEU A 308 8.26 -17.60 -9.07
CA LEU A 308 9.65 -17.17 -8.90
C LEU A 308 10.43 -17.31 -10.21
N GLN A 309 10.98 -16.20 -10.69
CA GLN A 309 11.98 -16.21 -11.75
C GLN A 309 13.34 -15.85 -11.20
N VAL A 310 14.36 -16.65 -11.53
CA VAL A 310 15.74 -16.44 -11.07
C VAL A 310 16.64 -16.20 -12.28
N VAL A 311 17.29 -15.05 -12.34
CA VAL A 311 18.19 -14.67 -13.43
C VAL A 311 19.62 -14.49 -12.91
N ASN A 312 20.60 -14.90 -13.72
CA ASN A 312 22.03 -14.82 -13.41
C ASN A 312 22.43 -15.54 -12.10
N PHE A 313 21.84 -16.71 -11.84
CA PHE A 313 22.25 -17.56 -10.72
C PHE A 313 23.70 -18.04 -10.91
N ARG A 314 24.49 -17.94 -9.83
CA ARG A 314 25.88 -18.43 -9.75
C ARG A 314 26.12 -18.99 -8.35
N SER A 315 26.40 -20.29 -8.25
CA SER A 315 26.56 -20.98 -6.98
C SER A 315 27.72 -20.42 -6.15
N GLU A 316 28.78 -19.92 -6.78
CA GLU A 316 29.99 -19.39 -6.12
C GLU A 316 29.76 -18.07 -5.36
N ARG A 317 28.63 -17.40 -5.64
CA ARG A 317 28.22 -16.16 -4.98
C ARG A 317 27.28 -16.39 -3.81
N ILE A 318 26.83 -17.62 -3.60
CA ILE A 318 25.99 -17.97 -2.47
C ILE A 318 26.89 -18.25 -1.29
N ARG A 319 26.84 -17.39 -0.29
CA ARG A 319 27.71 -17.47 0.88
C ARG A 319 26.90 -17.20 2.15
N SER A 320 27.26 -17.93 3.20
CA SER A 320 26.82 -17.75 4.58
C SER A 320 27.95 -17.16 5.41
N ASN A 321 27.60 -16.47 6.50
CA ASN A 321 28.56 -15.93 7.44
C ASN A 321 28.88 -17.00 8.50
N ARG A 322 30.16 -17.38 8.63
CA ARG A 322 30.62 -18.41 9.57
C ARG A 322 30.29 -18.10 11.02
N ILE A 323 30.34 -16.84 11.43
CA ILE A 323 30.00 -16.42 12.81
C ILE A 323 28.53 -16.75 13.09
N VAL A 324 27.65 -16.55 12.10
CA VAL A 324 26.24 -16.88 12.23
C VAL A 324 26.06 -18.40 12.32
N GLU A 325 26.75 -19.17 11.47
CA GLU A 325 26.69 -20.63 11.53
C GLU A 325 27.13 -21.18 12.89
N ASP A 326 28.25 -20.67 13.42
CA ASP A 326 28.75 -21.10 14.72
C ASP A 326 27.82 -20.69 15.86
N PHE A 327 27.22 -19.50 15.79
CA PHE A 327 26.17 -19.10 16.73
C PHE A 327 24.96 -20.06 16.68
N TYR A 328 24.45 -20.41 15.50
CA TYR A 328 23.31 -21.33 15.38
C TYR A 328 23.58 -22.72 15.95
N LYS A 329 24.84 -23.20 15.93
CA LYS A 329 25.23 -24.46 16.59
C LYS A 329 25.16 -24.39 18.12
N THR A 330 25.20 -23.20 18.71
CA THR A 330 25.05 -23.01 20.17
C THR A 330 23.60 -22.96 20.62
N LEU A 331 22.65 -22.83 19.69
CA LEU A 331 21.22 -22.78 20.00
C LEU A 331 20.71 -24.19 20.32
N MET A 332 20.09 -24.34 21.48
CA MET A 332 19.44 -25.60 21.87
C MET A 332 18.14 -25.81 21.10
N THR A 333 17.87 -27.06 20.77
CA THR A 333 16.61 -27.46 20.15
C THR A 333 15.47 -27.50 21.18
N VAL A 334 14.23 -27.33 20.70
CA VAL A 334 13.02 -27.39 21.54
C VAL A 334 12.92 -28.71 22.31
N ASN A 335 13.44 -29.81 21.75
CA ASN A 335 13.45 -31.13 22.37
C ASN A 335 14.48 -31.24 23.51
N GLU A 336 15.65 -30.62 23.36
CA GLU A 336 16.67 -30.58 24.42
C GLU A 336 16.24 -29.73 25.62
N HIS A 337 15.39 -28.72 25.40
CA HIS A 337 14.78 -27.96 26.48
C HIS A 337 13.70 -28.77 27.22
N ARG A 338 12.84 -29.50 26.50
CA ARG A 338 11.79 -30.35 27.08
C ARG A 338 12.32 -31.52 27.91
N ASN A 339 13.46 -32.09 27.55
CA ASN A 339 14.07 -33.20 28.29
C ASN A 339 14.78 -32.77 29.59
N ARG A 340 14.78 -31.48 29.92
CA ARG A 340 15.32 -30.92 31.17
C ARG A 340 14.25 -30.39 32.13
N GLY A 341 12.97 -30.46 31.75
CA GLY A 341 11.83 -29.98 32.54
C GLY A 341 11.21 -31.05 33.42
#